data_AF-M5UAH2-F1
#
_entry.id   AF-M5UAH2-F1
#
_cell.length_a   1.000
_cell.length_b   1.000
_cell.length_c   1.000
_cell.angle_alpha   90.00
_cell.angle_beta   90.00
_cell.angle_gamma   90.00
#
_symmetry.space_group_name_H-M   'P 1'
#
loop_
_entity.id
_entity.type
_entity.pdbx_description
1 polymer ?
#
loop_
_entity_poly.entity_id
_entity_poly.type
_entity_poly.pdbx_seq_one_letter_code
_entity_poly.pdbx_strand_id
1 'polypeptide(L)'
;MNHVSTIWAILLFAAMSTTVNAQSSDSATSAPRFSEDVSFLKQHTDVVLLRSNDAAIAVAPAYQGRVMTSTYDLSEGPSFGWINRPVIERGLMSDEEKAGKLEEHIYIFGGEERFWLGPEGGQYAIFFKPGTKFEFEDWTTPPAIDTEPFRLVEQNTESALFEHETQLVNFSGTRFHVGIQRRVTMLDREGINALISDGSDQSRLASSVRFVGYETDNRITNLGDQPWTPEKGLLSIWMLGMYNPSPDTTVVIPFKSGDDAELGPKVNDTYFGKVPADYLRVDDDVLFFKGDGTRRGKIGVSPQRSKGIAGSYDSKAGVLTLLTYNVQESPNGFVNSMWEHQEEPYSGDVLNSYNDGSPAPGEAPLGPFYELESSSPAAALKTGETMQHVQKTWHIQGSEADLDPISQKLLGASLAEIENAFASPSP
;
A
#
# COMPACT_ATOMS: atom_id res chain seq x y z
N MET A 1 -22.79 -37.74 3.79
CA MET A 1 -22.88 -37.28 2.39
C MET A 1 -23.10 -35.77 2.46
N ASN A 2 -22.01 -35.04 2.63
CA ASN A 2 -22.06 -33.59 2.84
C ASN A 2 -21.64 -32.95 1.53
N HIS A 3 -22.60 -32.35 0.84
CA HIS A 3 -22.34 -31.47 -0.29
C HIS A 3 -21.80 -30.16 0.25
N VAL A 4 -20.49 -29.97 0.12
CA VAL A 4 -19.87 -28.64 0.20
C VAL A 4 -20.06 -28.01 -1.18
N SER A 5 -20.97 -27.06 -1.29
CA SER A 5 -21.13 -26.23 -2.48
C SER A 5 -20.07 -25.15 -2.45
N THR A 6 -18.99 -25.34 -3.20
CA THR A 6 -17.97 -24.31 -3.47
C THR A 6 -18.57 -23.32 -4.47
N ILE A 7 -19.00 -22.15 -4.00
CA ILE A 7 -19.41 -21.03 -4.86
C ILE A 7 -18.13 -20.28 -5.24
N TRP A 8 -17.74 -20.38 -6.51
CA TRP A 8 -16.67 -19.57 -7.09
C TRP A 8 -17.25 -18.20 -7.45
N ALA A 9 -16.88 -17.15 -6.71
CA ALA A 9 -17.11 -15.78 -7.14
C ALA A 9 -16.08 -15.43 -8.23
N ILE A 10 -16.43 -15.70 -9.48
CA ILE A 10 -15.68 -15.22 -10.64
C ILE A 10 -16.14 -13.79 -10.89
N LEU A 11 -15.32 -12.80 -10.52
CA LEU A 11 -15.49 -11.41 -10.95
C LEU A 11 -15.15 -11.33 -12.44
N LEU A 12 -16.17 -11.53 -13.28
CA LEU A 12 -16.14 -11.27 -14.71
C LEU A 12 -16.38 -9.78 -14.93
N PHE A 13 -15.35 -9.04 -15.35
CA PHE A 13 -15.53 -7.71 -15.90
C PHE A 13 -16.27 -7.85 -17.25
N ALA A 14 -17.53 -7.41 -17.29
CA ALA A 14 -18.27 -7.32 -18.55
C ALA A 14 -17.74 -6.12 -19.34
N ALA A 15 -17.03 -6.41 -20.43
CA ALA A 15 -16.48 -5.44 -21.37
C ALA A 15 -17.57 -4.57 -22.02
N MET A 16 -17.47 -3.24 -21.86
CA MET A 16 -17.99 -2.30 -22.86
C MET A 16 -16.85 -1.90 -23.79
N SER A 17 -16.93 -2.37 -25.03
CA SER A 17 -15.98 -2.08 -26.09
C SER A 17 -15.98 -0.59 -26.43
N THR A 18 -14.97 0.13 -25.96
CA THR A 18 -14.49 1.34 -26.63
C THR A 18 -13.20 0.98 -27.35
N THR A 19 -13.19 1.15 -28.67
CA THR A 19 -11.98 0.99 -29.49
C THR A 19 -11.00 2.09 -29.12
N VAL A 20 -10.15 1.83 -28.12
CA VAL A 20 -8.94 2.60 -27.90
C VAL A 20 -7.88 2.04 -28.82
N ASN A 21 -7.40 2.89 -29.72
CA ASN A 21 -6.34 2.59 -30.65
C ASN A 21 -5.11 2.19 -29.83
N ALA A 22 -4.69 0.93 -29.95
CA ALA A 22 -3.47 0.44 -29.33
C ALA A 22 -2.27 1.13 -29.98
N GLN A 23 -1.81 2.24 -29.39
CA GLN A 23 -0.43 2.66 -29.55
C GLN A 23 0.39 1.74 -28.66
N SER A 24 1.05 0.77 -29.31
CA SER A 24 2.17 0.03 -28.77
C SER A 24 3.22 1.01 -28.25
N SER A 25 3.30 1.18 -26.92
CA SER A 25 4.45 1.79 -26.28
C SER A 25 5.56 0.75 -26.16
N ASP A 26 6.17 0.43 -27.31
CA ASP A 26 7.53 -0.12 -27.34
C ASP A 26 8.48 1.02 -26.95
N SER A 27 8.63 1.20 -25.64
CA SER A 27 9.80 1.89 -25.08
C SER A 27 10.10 1.26 -23.73
N ALA A 28 11.26 0.63 -23.63
CA ALA A 28 11.94 0.41 -22.37
C ALA A 28 12.23 1.79 -21.75
N THR A 29 11.24 2.39 -21.10
CA THR A 29 11.33 3.75 -20.55
C THR A 29 11.97 3.69 -19.17
N SER A 30 13.02 4.50 -18.99
CA SER A 30 13.55 4.87 -17.68
C SER A 30 12.42 5.27 -16.73
N ALA A 31 12.59 5.02 -15.43
CA ALA A 31 11.66 5.49 -14.39
C ALA A 31 11.30 6.98 -14.61
N PRO A 32 10.03 7.39 -14.37
CA PRO A 32 9.63 8.79 -14.49
C PRO A 32 10.54 9.70 -13.67
N ARG A 33 10.79 10.92 -14.14
CA ARG A 33 11.60 11.89 -13.38
C ARG A 33 10.74 12.64 -12.36
N PHE A 34 11.26 12.80 -11.16
CA PHE A 34 10.57 13.50 -10.08
C PHE A 34 10.14 14.92 -10.44
N SER A 35 11.02 15.66 -11.12
CA SER A 35 10.76 17.04 -11.54
C SER A 35 9.60 17.13 -12.54
N GLU A 36 9.41 16.12 -13.38
CA GLU A 36 8.31 16.02 -14.35
C GLU A 36 6.99 15.68 -13.67
N ASP A 37 7.01 14.73 -12.72
CA ASP A 37 5.82 14.37 -11.94
C ASP A 37 5.35 15.53 -11.07
N VAL A 38 6.25 16.22 -10.38
CA VAL A 38 5.89 17.42 -9.59
C VAL A 38 5.34 18.53 -10.48
N SER A 39 5.93 18.74 -11.66
CA SER A 39 5.45 19.75 -12.61
C SER A 39 4.07 19.41 -13.16
N PHE A 40 3.80 18.14 -13.40
CA PHE A 40 2.47 17.65 -13.79
C PHE A 40 1.47 17.80 -12.65
N LEU A 41 1.78 17.32 -11.44
CA LEU A 41 0.89 17.41 -10.28
C LEU A 41 0.49 18.86 -9.98
N LYS A 42 1.43 19.80 -10.04
CA LYS A 42 1.17 21.24 -9.81
C LYS A 42 0.23 21.88 -10.85
N GLN A 43 -0.01 21.24 -11.98
CA GLN A 43 -1.01 21.71 -12.96
C GLN A 43 -2.43 21.30 -12.57
N HIS A 44 -2.58 20.28 -11.71
CA HIS A 44 -3.87 19.63 -11.41
C HIS A 44 -4.25 19.65 -9.92
N THR A 45 -3.29 19.83 -9.02
CA THR A 45 -3.51 19.91 -7.57
C THR A 45 -2.42 20.75 -6.89
N ASP A 46 -2.72 21.29 -5.72
CA ASP A 46 -1.70 21.82 -4.82
C ASP A 46 -0.75 20.70 -4.37
N VAL A 47 0.55 21.03 -4.32
CA VAL A 47 1.61 20.12 -3.90
C VAL A 47 2.39 20.75 -2.75
N VAL A 48 2.39 20.07 -1.61
CA VAL A 48 3.31 20.32 -0.49
C VAL A 48 4.61 19.60 -0.80
N LEU A 49 5.69 20.36 -0.96
CA LEU A 49 7.01 19.81 -1.27
C LEU A 49 7.90 19.84 -0.03
N LEU A 50 8.20 18.67 0.52
CA LEU A 50 9.16 18.49 1.62
C LEU A 50 10.55 18.23 1.02
N ARG A 51 11.59 18.77 1.66
CA ARG A 51 12.98 18.71 1.18
C ARG A 51 13.98 18.58 2.32
N SER A 52 14.99 17.75 2.09
CA SER A 52 16.20 17.67 2.92
C SER A 52 17.38 17.39 2.01
N ASN A 53 18.28 18.38 1.87
CA ASN A 53 19.34 18.39 0.85
C ASN A 53 18.77 18.17 -0.57
N ASP A 54 19.30 17.20 -1.31
CA ASP A 54 18.84 16.86 -2.66
C ASP A 54 17.61 15.92 -2.66
N ALA A 55 17.25 15.35 -1.51
CA ALA A 55 16.07 14.50 -1.40
C ALA A 55 14.78 15.34 -1.27
N ALA A 56 13.69 14.86 -1.85
CA ALA A 56 12.41 15.56 -1.83
C ALA A 56 11.22 14.60 -1.84
N ILE A 57 10.09 15.09 -1.33
CA ILE A 57 8.81 14.37 -1.25
C ILE A 57 7.68 15.30 -1.67
N ALA A 58 6.86 14.86 -2.62
CA ALA A 58 5.67 15.56 -3.06
C ALA A 58 4.43 14.96 -2.39
N VAL A 59 3.70 15.80 -1.65
CA VAL A 59 2.49 15.42 -0.91
C VAL A 59 1.30 16.22 -1.45
N ALA A 60 0.17 15.57 -1.68
CA ALA A 60 -1.04 16.22 -2.22
C ALA A 60 -2.14 16.30 -1.14
N PRO A 61 -2.41 17.49 -0.56
CA PRO A 61 -3.47 17.66 0.44
C PRO A 61 -4.85 17.26 -0.11
N ALA A 62 -5.12 17.58 -1.38
CA ALA A 62 -6.38 17.26 -2.05
C ALA A 62 -6.62 15.76 -2.20
N TYR A 63 -5.56 14.95 -2.15
CA TYR A 63 -5.62 13.50 -2.22
C TYR A 63 -5.33 12.91 -0.82
N GLN A 64 -6.04 13.39 0.19
CA GLN A 64 -5.97 12.90 1.59
C GLN A 64 -4.57 13.00 2.23
N GLY A 65 -3.77 14.00 1.83
CA GLY A 65 -2.38 14.13 2.30
C GLY A 65 -1.48 12.96 1.87
N ARG A 66 -1.79 12.32 0.75
CA ARG A 66 -1.03 11.22 0.16
C ARG A 66 0.38 11.66 -0.22
N VAL A 67 1.35 10.79 0.03
CA VAL A 67 2.67 10.94 -0.58
C VAL A 67 2.52 10.50 -2.04
N MET A 68 2.66 11.44 -2.97
CA MET A 68 2.51 11.17 -4.39
C MET A 68 3.75 10.49 -4.94
N THR A 69 4.92 11.04 -4.64
CA THR A 69 6.22 10.45 -4.99
C THR A 69 7.32 11.10 -4.17
N SER A 70 8.46 10.41 -4.05
CA SER A 70 9.71 10.87 -3.47
C SER A 70 10.87 10.71 -4.46
N THR A 71 12.00 11.35 -4.14
CA THR A 71 13.28 11.21 -4.86
C THR A 71 14.46 11.47 -3.92
N TYR A 72 15.61 10.83 -4.20
CA TYR A 72 16.89 11.15 -3.56
C TYR A 72 17.66 12.29 -4.27
N ASP A 73 17.20 12.72 -5.46
CA ASP A 73 17.79 13.80 -6.25
C ASP A 73 16.67 14.61 -6.90
N LEU A 74 16.50 15.84 -6.43
CA LEU A 74 15.45 16.75 -6.85
C LEU A 74 15.53 17.14 -8.34
N SER A 75 16.73 17.14 -8.92
CA SER A 75 16.98 17.62 -10.27
C SER A 75 16.77 16.53 -11.30
N GLU A 76 17.43 15.39 -11.11
CA GLU A 76 17.52 14.31 -12.10
C GLU A 76 17.14 12.93 -11.53
N GLY A 77 16.72 12.87 -10.27
CA GLY A 77 16.33 11.63 -9.62
C GLY A 77 14.99 11.06 -10.13
N PRO A 78 14.79 9.76 -9.93
CA PRO A 78 13.56 9.08 -10.31
C PRO A 78 12.41 9.47 -9.38
N SER A 79 11.19 9.26 -9.84
CA SER A 79 9.99 9.15 -9.02
C SER A 79 9.82 7.70 -8.56
N PHE A 80 9.65 7.48 -7.26
CA PHE A 80 9.39 6.15 -6.71
C PHE A 80 7.89 5.79 -6.68
N GLY A 81 7.02 6.77 -6.48
CA GLY A 81 5.58 6.59 -6.51
C GLY A 81 5.02 6.47 -7.92
N TRP A 82 4.09 5.54 -8.12
CA TRP A 82 3.29 5.49 -9.34
C TRP A 82 2.16 6.51 -9.26
N ILE A 83 1.99 7.37 -10.28
CA ILE A 83 0.87 8.32 -10.36
C ILE A 83 -0.02 8.03 -11.58
N ASN A 84 -1.33 8.10 -11.39
CA ASN A 84 -2.28 7.88 -12.47
C ASN A 84 -2.54 9.18 -13.24
N ARG A 85 -1.65 9.51 -14.19
CA ARG A 85 -1.76 10.73 -14.99
C ARG A 85 -3.13 10.90 -15.66
N PRO A 86 -3.72 9.88 -16.32
CA PRO A 86 -5.06 10.00 -16.90
C PRO A 86 -6.20 10.30 -15.92
N VAL A 87 -6.10 9.86 -14.67
CA VAL A 87 -7.12 10.18 -13.63
C VAL A 87 -6.87 11.56 -13.05
N ILE A 88 -5.62 11.91 -12.76
CA ILE A 88 -5.24 13.23 -12.22
C ILE A 88 -5.58 14.35 -13.21
N GLU A 89 -5.25 14.18 -14.50
CA GLU A 89 -5.51 15.17 -15.54
C GLU A 89 -7.01 15.43 -15.71
N ARG A 90 -7.80 14.35 -15.60
CA ARG A 90 -9.25 14.38 -15.76
C ARG A 90 -9.95 15.02 -14.57
N GLY A 91 -9.40 14.84 -13.37
CA GLY A 91 -9.94 15.39 -12.13
C GLY A 91 -11.24 14.73 -11.68
N LEU A 92 -11.84 15.30 -10.63
CA LEU A 92 -13.13 14.86 -10.10
C LEU A 92 -14.25 15.21 -11.08
N MET A 93 -15.09 14.22 -11.38
CA MET A 93 -16.23 14.34 -12.28
C MET A 93 -17.52 14.69 -11.52
N SER A 94 -18.47 15.31 -12.24
CA SER A 94 -19.87 15.38 -11.79
C SER A 94 -20.50 13.99 -11.70
N ASP A 95 -21.64 13.89 -10.99
CA ASP A 95 -22.37 12.63 -10.86
C ASP A 95 -22.85 12.11 -12.22
N GLU A 96 -23.26 12.99 -13.13
CA GLU A 96 -23.64 12.63 -14.48
C GLU A 96 -22.46 12.11 -15.32
N GLU A 97 -21.28 12.68 -15.14
CA GLU A 97 -20.08 12.30 -15.90
C GLU A 97 -19.50 10.96 -15.47
N LYS A 98 -19.59 10.61 -14.18
CA LYS A 98 -19.02 9.37 -13.63
C LYS A 98 -19.96 8.17 -13.72
N ALA A 99 -21.26 8.38 -13.92
CA ALA A 99 -22.24 7.29 -13.99
C ALA A 99 -21.83 6.18 -14.97
N GLY A 100 -21.76 4.94 -14.48
CA GLY A 100 -21.36 3.76 -15.25
C GLY A 100 -19.86 3.66 -15.54
N LYS A 101 -19.02 4.48 -14.88
CA LYS A 101 -17.55 4.42 -14.96
C LYS A 101 -16.96 4.02 -13.62
N LEU A 102 -15.68 3.64 -13.62
CA LEU A 102 -14.95 3.30 -12.40
C LEU A 102 -14.96 4.44 -11.38
N GLU A 103 -14.94 5.69 -11.84
CA GLU A 103 -14.98 6.89 -11.00
C GLU A 103 -16.31 7.08 -10.24
N GLU A 104 -17.35 6.28 -10.52
CA GLU A 104 -18.52 6.16 -9.65
C GLU A 104 -18.18 5.46 -8.33
N HIS A 105 -17.18 4.58 -8.35
CA HIS A 105 -16.79 3.73 -7.23
C HIS A 105 -15.50 4.17 -6.53
N ILE A 106 -14.50 4.65 -7.29
CA ILE A 106 -13.17 5.03 -6.78
C ILE A 106 -12.39 5.92 -7.77
N TYR A 107 -11.62 6.89 -7.24
CA TYR A 107 -10.60 7.63 -7.99
C TYR A 107 -9.19 7.12 -7.70
N ILE A 108 -8.64 6.36 -8.64
CA ILE A 108 -7.29 5.79 -8.52
C ILE A 108 -6.24 6.82 -8.92
N PHE A 109 -5.96 7.81 -8.06
CA PHE A 109 -4.94 8.84 -8.33
C PHE A 109 -3.49 8.31 -8.36
N GLY A 110 -3.23 7.10 -7.86
CA GLY A 110 -1.87 6.62 -7.59
C GLY A 110 -1.26 7.24 -6.34
N GLY A 111 0.01 6.98 -6.05
CA GLY A 111 0.80 7.61 -5.01
C GLY A 111 1.62 6.60 -4.20
N GLU A 112 2.84 6.99 -3.88
CA GLU A 112 3.80 6.19 -3.10
C GLU A 112 3.29 5.80 -1.71
N GLU A 113 2.36 6.54 -1.12
CA GLU A 113 1.63 6.10 0.08
C GLU A 113 0.30 6.85 0.30
N ARG A 114 -0.80 6.09 0.22
CA ARG A 114 -2.18 6.51 0.51
C ARG A 114 -2.62 6.07 1.91
N PHE A 115 -3.26 6.99 2.64
CA PHE A 115 -4.02 6.69 3.86
C PHE A 115 -5.38 6.08 3.50
N TRP A 116 -5.74 5.00 4.18
CA TRP A 116 -6.98 4.26 3.96
C TRP A 116 -7.57 3.77 5.28
N LEU A 117 -8.81 3.29 5.21
CA LEU A 117 -9.53 2.75 6.35
C LEU A 117 -10.13 1.39 5.99
N GLY A 118 -10.06 0.45 6.93
CA GLY A 118 -10.77 -0.81 6.87
C GLY A 118 -11.93 -0.88 7.87
N PRO A 119 -12.78 -1.92 7.77
CA PRO A 119 -12.71 -3.03 6.81
C PRO A 119 -13.33 -2.68 5.45
N GLU A 120 -12.80 -3.32 4.39
CA GLU A 120 -13.36 -3.19 3.03
C GLU A 120 -14.59 -4.08 2.81
N GLY A 121 -14.53 -5.32 3.28
CA GLY A 121 -15.60 -6.32 3.20
C GLY A 121 -16.12 -6.74 4.58
N GLY A 122 -17.01 -7.73 4.62
CA GLY A 122 -17.58 -8.21 5.88
C GLY A 122 -18.81 -7.44 6.36
N GLN A 123 -19.47 -8.01 7.37
CA GLN A 123 -20.60 -7.38 8.07
C GLN A 123 -20.27 -6.00 8.66
N TYR A 124 -18.99 -5.66 8.81
CA TYR A 124 -18.54 -4.38 9.36
C TYR A 124 -17.92 -3.45 8.30
N ALA A 125 -18.00 -3.79 7.01
CA ALA A 125 -17.48 -3.00 5.90
C ALA A 125 -17.97 -1.55 5.92
N ILE A 126 -17.10 -0.59 5.58
CA ILE A 126 -17.49 0.82 5.38
C ILE A 126 -17.72 1.18 3.89
N PHE A 127 -17.63 0.19 2.99
CA PHE A 127 -17.68 0.37 1.53
C PHE A 127 -19.02 -0.04 0.91
N PHE A 128 -19.90 -0.64 1.71
CA PHE A 128 -21.18 -1.18 1.29
C PHE A 128 -22.30 -0.57 2.13
N LYS A 129 -23.40 -0.19 1.48
CA LYS A 129 -24.58 0.33 2.19
C LYS A 129 -25.30 -0.82 2.91
N PRO A 130 -25.96 -0.56 4.07
CA PRO A 130 -26.73 -1.60 4.73
C PRO A 130 -27.79 -2.23 3.82
N GLY A 131 -27.78 -3.57 3.75
CA GLY A 131 -28.73 -4.36 2.96
C GLY A 131 -28.39 -4.53 1.47
N THR A 132 -27.24 -4.01 1.02
CA THR A 132 -26.71 -4.32 -0.32
C THR A 132 -25.94 -5.64 -0.30
N LYS A 133 -25.33 -6.04 -1.43
CA LYS A 133 -24.49 -7.23 -1.50
C LYS A 133 -23.01 -6.86 -1.54
N PHE A 134 -22.16 -7.85 -1.31
CA PHE A 134 -20.72 -7.74 -1.52
C PHE A 134 -20.35 -8.00 -2.99
N GLU A 135 -20.84 -7.15 -3.89
CA GLU A 135 -20.54 -7.17 -5.33
C GLU A 135 -20.04 -5.79 -5.80
N PHE A 136 -19.34 -5.73 -6.93
CA PHE A 136 -18.65 -4.51 -7.38
C PHE A 136 -19.63 -3.35 -7.59
N GLU A 137 -20.83 -3.63 -8.09
CA GLU A 137 -21.89 -2.65 -8.31
C GLU A 137 -22.35 -1.95 -7.04
N ASP A 138 -22.25 -2.62 -5.88
CA ASP A 138 -22.65 -2.11 -4.57
C ASP A 138 -21.47 -1.53 -3.76
N TRP A 139 -20.23 -1.75 -4.22
CA TRP A 139 -19.01 -1.29 -3.58
C TRP A 139 -18.75 0.19 -3.91
N THR A 140 -18.41 1.01 -2.92
CA THR A 140 -18.00 2.40 -3.16
C THR A 140 -17.00 2.82 -2.09
N THR A 141 -15.92 3.48 -2.51
CA THR A 141 -14.95 4.02 -1.56
C THR A 141 -15.55 5.20 -0.79
N PRO A 142 -15.45 5.24 0.55
CA PRO A 142 -15.86 6.42 1.32
C PRO A 142 -15.14 7.70 0.85
N PRO A 143 -15.86 8.81 0.64
CA PRO A 143 -15.24 10.06 0.19
C PRO A 143 -14.05 10.52 1.03
N ALA A 144 -14.09 10.26 2.34
CA ALA A 144 -13.02 10.58 3.29
C ALA A 144 -11.65 9.95 2.98
N ILE A 145 -11.60 8.89 2.18
CA ILE A 145 -10.37 8.21 1.77
C ILE A 145 -10.18 8.19 0.24
N ASP A 146 -10.98 8.96 -0.51
CA ASP A 146 -10.97 9.01 -1.98
C ASP A 146 -10.95 10.44 -2.54
N THR A 147 -11.99 11.22 -2.25
CA THR A 147 -12.25 12.50 -2.92
C THR A 147 -12.23 13.72 -2.01
N GLU A 148 -12.33 13.53 -0.68
CA GLU A 148 -12.31 14.63 0.27
C GLU A 148 -10.87 15.07 0.59
N PRO A 149 -10.55 16.37 0.51
CA PRO A 149 -9.22 16.87 0.80
C PRO A 149 -8.93 16.84 2.30
N PHE A 150 -7.69 16.55 2.68
CA PHE A 150 -7.26 16.77 4.07
C PHE A 150 -6.71 18.18 4.23
N ARG A 151 -7.11 18.84 5.31
CA ARG A 151 -6.69 20.21 5.60
C ARG A 151 -5.25 20.21 6.09
N LEU A 152 -4.37 20.90 5.39
CA LEU A 152 -3.02 21.21 5.88
C LEU A 152 -3.12 22.17 7.08
N VAL A 153 -2.59 21.75 8.23
CA VAL A 153 -2.63 22.54 9.48
C VAL A 153 -1.27 22.99 9.97
N GLU A 154 -0.20 22.29 9.60
CA GLU A 154 1.18 22.64 9.93
C GLU A 154 2.09 22.24 8.76
N GLN A 155 3.09 23.06 8.45
CA GLN A 155 4.12 22.72 7.47
C GLN A 155 5.44 23.38 7.85
N ASN A 156 6.54 22.63 7.70
CA ASN A 156 7.89 23.17 7.61
C ASN A 156 8.60 22.55 6.39
N THR A 157 9.91 22.71 6.27
CA THR A 157 10.69 22.20 5.12
C THR A 157 10.72 20.68 5.04
N GLU A 158 10.59 19.97 6.16
CA GLU A 158 10.79 18.52 6.25
C GLU A 158 9.53 17.76 6.71
N SER A 159 8.49 18.46 7.17
CA SER A 159 7.22 17.82 7.54
C SER A 159 5.97 18.63 7.24
N ALA A 160 4.85 17.92 7.12
CA ALA A 160 3.51 18.46 6.96
C ALA A 160 2.49 17.67 7.80
N LEU A 161 1.60 18.39 8.47
CA LEU A 161 0.50 17.85 9.27
C LEU A 161 -0.83 18.16 8.60
N PHE A 162 -1.66 17.12 8.49
CA PHE A 162 -2.99 17.16 7.92
C PHE A 162 -4.04 16.71 8.92
N GLU A 163 -5.23 17.30 8.84
CA GLU A 163 -6.39 16.92 9.62
C GLU A 163 -7.62 16.77 8.73
N HIS A 164 -8.47 15.81 9.09
CA HIS A 164 -9.80 15.63 8.51
C HIS A 164 -10.79 15.12 9.57
N GLU A 165 -12.06 15.35 9.34
CA GLU A 165 -13.13 14.83 10.20
C GLU A 165 -14.22 14.25 9.30
N THR A 166 -14.72 13.05 9.63
CA THR A 166 -15.71 12.38 8.80
C THR A 166 -16.71 11.57 9.62
N GLN A 167 -17.84 11.25 8.98
CA GLN A 167 -18.82 10.30 9.49
C GLN A 167 -18.89 9.10 8.55
N LEU A 168 -18.75 7.91 9.12
CA LEU A 168 -18.84 6.64 8.39
C LEU A 168 -20.01 5.82 8.91
N VAL A 169 -20.60 5.00 8.04
CA VAL A 169 -21.61 4.02 8.42
C VAL A 169 -21.16 2.68 7.88
N ASN A 170 -21.04 1.67 8.74
CA ASN A 170 -20.73 0.33 8.25
C ASN A 170 -21.98 -0.42 7.76
N PHE A 171 -21.74 -1.55 7.12
CA PHE A 171 -22.76 -2.43 6.57
C PHE A 171 -23.81 -2.88 7.60
N SER A 172 -23.41 -3.06 8.87
CA SER A 172 -24.31 -3.37 9.99
C SER A 172 -25.06 -2.17 10.56
N GLY A 173 -24.81 -0.96 10.05
CA GLY A 173 -25.48 0.28 10.46
C GLY A 173 -24.85 1.02 11.63
N THR A 174 -23.68 0.59 12.12
CA THR A 174 -22.92 1.35 13.12
C THR A 174 -22.42 2.65 12.51
N ARG A 175 -22.59 3.74 13.25
CA ARG A 175 -22.13 5.08 12.85
C ARG A 175 -20.84 5.40 13.60
N PHE A 176 -19.85 5.87 12.86
CA PHE A 176 -18.57 6.32 13.40
C PHE A 176 -18.45 7.82 13.14
N HIS A 177 -18.03 8.57 14.15
CA HIS A 177 -17.58 9.95 14.00
C HIS A 177 -16.08 9.96 14.25
N VAL A 178 -15.30 10.21 13.21
CA VAL A 178 -13.86 9.93 13.18
C VAL A 178 -13.09 11.22 12.95
N GLY A 179 -12.18 11.53 13.86
CA GLY A 179 -11.11 12.49 13.62
C GLY A 179 -9.92 11.77 13.00
N ILE A 180 -9.34 12.34 11.95
CA ILE A 180 -8.17 11.80 11.25
C ILE A 180 -7.06 12.82 11.33
N GLN A 181 -5.85 12.36 11.69
CA GLN A 181 -4.64 13.16 11.64
C GLN A 181 -3.55 12.37 10.92
N ARG A 182 -2.83 13.04 10.02
CA ARG A 182 -1.72 12.44 9.27
C ARG A 182 -0.55 13.42 9.24
N ARG A 183 0.61 13.00 9.76
CA ARG A 183 1.86 13.74 9.61
C ARG A 183 2.78 13.00 8.67
N VAL A 184 3.36 13.69 7.68
CA VAL A 184 4.44 13.17 6.83
C VAL A 184 5.72 13.89 7.22
N THR A 185 6.79 13.16 7.54
CA THR A 185 8.09 13.69 7.97
C THR A 185 9.21 13.01 7.22
N MET A 186 10.17 13.77 6.68
CA MET A 186 11.36 13.21 6.04
C MET A 186 12.26 12.48 7.05
N LEU A 187 12.85 11.37 6.62
CA LEU A 187 13.89 10.67 7.35
C LEU A 187 15.25 11.15 6.87
N ASP A 188 16.07 11.62 7.80
CA ASP A 188 17.46 11.93 7.53
C ASP A 188 18.34 10.67 7.61
N ARG A 189 19.64 10.85 7.38
CA ARG A 189 20.60 9.73 7.41
C ARG A 189 20.69 9.09 8.79
N GLU A 190 20.53 9.85 9.87
CA GLU A 190 20.57 9.33 11.24
C GLU A 190 19.34 8.46 11.50
N GLY A 191 18.16 8.92 11.09
CA GLY A 191 16.91 8.18 11.14
C GLY A 191 16.99 6.84 10.39
N ILE A 192 17.53 6.83 9.16
CA ILE A 192 17.70 5.56 8.43
C ILE A 192 18.78 4.68 9.06
N ASN A 193 19.90 5.26 9.53
CA ASN A 193 20.92 4.50 10.25
C ASN A 193 20.36 3.82 11.51
N ALA A 194 19.42 4.47 12.21
CA ALA A 194 18.74 3.87 13.36
C ALA A 194 17.88 2.67 12.96
N LEU A 195 17.23 2.70 11.79
CA LEU A 195 16.41 1.60 11.26
C LEU A 195 17.24 0.39 10.83
N ILE A 196 18.44 0.61 10.30
CA ILE A 196 19.34 -0.47 9.86
C ILE A 196 20.26 -0.98 10.99
N SER A 197 20.30 -0.29 12.14
CA SER A 197 21.17 -0.66 13.26
C SER A 197 20.64 -1.90 13.98
N ASP A 198 21.56 -2.76 14.46
CA ASP A 198 21.28 -3.86 15.40
C ASP A 198 21.79 -3.54 16.81
N GLY A 199 22.08 -2.27 17.09
CA GLY A 199 22.78 -1.84 18.30
C GLY A 199 24.31 -1.93 18.19
N SER A 200 24.88 -2.35 17.06
CA SER A 200 26.30 -2.20 16.76
C SER A 200 26.60 -0.96 15.90
N ASP A 201 27.77 -0.36 16.09
CA ASP A 201 28.22 0.83 15.35
C ASP A 201 28.53 0.58 13.86
N GLN A 202 28.48 -0.68 13.41
CA GLN A 202 28.95 -1.10 12.08
C GLN A 202 27.87 -1.03 10.99
N SER A 203 26.58 -1.02 11.37
CA SER A 203 25.49 -0.96 10.41
C SER A 203 25.11 0.49 10.12
N ARG A 204 25.81 1.10 9.17
CA ARG A 204 25.54 2.47 8.70
C ARG A 204 25.43 2.46 7.19
N LEU A 205 24.57 3.32 6.65
CA LEU A 205 24.49 3.58 5.22
C LEU A 205 25.87 4.05 4.73
N ALA A 206 26.38 3.40 3.70
CA ALA A 206 27.61 3.84 3.04
C ALA A 206 27.47 5.30 2.58
N SER A 207 28.58 6.04 2.53
CA SER A 207 28.56 7.41 2.02
C SER A 207 28.29 7.48 0.51
N SER A 208 28.52 6.37 -0.21
CA SER A 208 28.27 6.20 -1.64
C SER A 208 26.79 6.10 -2.01
N VAL A 209 25.93 5.65 -1.09
CA VAL A 209 24.51 5.45 -1.40
C VAL A 209 23.73 6.75 -1.38
N ARG A 210 22.80 6.86 -2.32
CA ARG A 210 21.77 7.89 -2.36
C ARG A 210 20.51 7.34 -1.73
N PHE A 211 19.75 8.18 -1.03
CA PHE A 211 18.53 7.72 -0.38
C PHE A 211 17.49 8.84 -0.24
N VAL A 212 16.25 8.43 -0.08
CA VAL A 212 15.15 9.25 0.42
C VAL A 212 14.27 8.37 1.28
N GLY A 213 13.68 8.94 2.32
CA GLY A 213 12.72 8.23 3.15
C GLY A 213 11.82 9.18 3.90
N TYR A 214 10.69 8.63 4.37
CA TYR A 214 9.75 9.34 5.22
C TYR A 214 9.09 8.41 6.23
N GLU A 215 8.61 9.04 7.29
CA GLU A 215 7.67 8.49 8.24
C GLU A 215 6.31 9.13 8.03
N THR A 216 5.24 8.33 8.10
CA THR A 216 3.89 8.83 8.28
C THR A 216 3.32 8.40 9.62
N ASP A 217 2.93 9.38 10.43
CA ASP A 217 2.21 9.19 11.70
C ASP A 217 0.72 9.42 11.44
N ASN A 218 -0.05 8.33 11.43
CA ASN A 218 -1.45 8.31 11.07
C ASN A 218 -2.30 7.98 12.30
N ARG A 219 -3.33 8.76 12.54
CA ARG A 219 -4.16 8.63 13.75
C ARG A 219 -5.63 8.71 13.41
N ILE A 220 -6.40 7.88 14.11
CA ILE A 220 -7.86 7.96 14.14
C ILE A 220 -8.34 8.12 15.57
N THR A 221 -9.27 9.05 15.78
CA THR A 221 -9.85 9.37 17.07
C THR A 221 -11.36 9.14 17.01
N ASN A 222 -11.92 8.48 18.03
CA ASN A 222 -13.37 8.37 18.18
C ASN A 222 -13.95 9.68 18.71
N LEU A 223 -14.52 10.50 17.83
CA LEU A 223 -15.18 11.76 18.19
C LEU A 223 -16.67 11.56 18.54
N GLY A 224 -17.18 10.34 18.40
CA GLY A 224 -18.55 9.98 18.72
C GLY A 224 -18.81 9.87 20.22
N ASP A 225 -20.07 9.74 20.59
CA ASP A 225 -20.54 9.63 21.98
C ASP A 225 -20.58 8.19 22.51
N GLN A 226 -20.31 7.20 21.66
CA GLN A 226 -20.29 5.78 22.00
C GLN A 226 -18.93 5.14 21.71
N PRO A 227 -18.50 4.14 22.51
CA PRO A 227 -17.29 3.38 22.21
C PRO A 227 -17.47 2.51 20.95
N TRP A 228 -16.37 2.29 20.23
CA TRP A 228 -16.30 1.29 19.17
C TRP A 228 -16.06 -0.08 19.82
N THR A 229 -16.91 -1.06 19.50
CA THR A 229 -16.84 -2.40 20.10
C THR A 229 -16.80 -3.49 19.02
N PRO A 230 -16.14 -4.64 19.29
CA PRO A 230 -16.03 -5.73 18.31
C PRO A 230 -17.36 -6.19 17.72
N GLU A 231 -18.43 -6.16 18.49
CA GLU A 231 -19.78 -6.63 18.11
C GLU A 231 -20.50 -5.64 17.18
N LYS A 232 -20.01 -4.40 17.10
CA LYS A 232 -20.58 -3.33 16.26
C LYS A 232 -19.68 -2.99 15.07
N GLY A 233 -18.49 -3.59 14.99
CA GLY A 233 -17.48 -3.28 14.00
C GLY A 233 -16.42 -2.34 14.54
N LEU A 234 -15.17 -2.65 14.23
CA LEU A 234 -13.99 -1.83 14.51
C LEU A 234 -13.39 -1.34 13.20
N LEU A 235 -12.84 -0.13 13.21
CA LEU A 235 -12.05 0.41 12.11
C LEU A 235 -10.57 0.06 12.28
N SER A 236 -9.82 0.06 11.18
CA SER A 236 -8.36 0.06 11.19
C SER A 236 -7.82 1.11 10.22
N ILE A 237 -6.58 1.53 10.43
CA ILE A 237 -5.80 2.29 9.45
C ILE A 237 -5.12 1.29 8.53
N TRP A 238 -5.14 1.54 7.23
CA TRP A 238 -4.42 0.76 6.23
C TRP A 238 -3.63 1.71 5.35
N MET A 239 -2.34 1.45 5.19
CA MET A 239 -1.43 2.26 4.40
C MET A 239 -1.05 1.48 3.14
N LEU A 240 -1.34 2.06 1.97
CA LEU A 240 -1.07 1.44 0.68
C LEU A 240 -0.04 2.26 -0.07
N GLY A 241 1.14 1.70 -0.35
CA GLY A 241 2.13 2.38 -1.19
C GLY A 241 2.15 1.82 -2.59
N MET A 242 1.88 2.64 -3.61
CA MET A 242 1.88 2.25 -5.02
C MET A 242 3.19 2.70 -5.66
N TYR A 243 4.03 1.75 -6.05
CA TYR A 243 5.36 2.01 -6.59
C TYR A 243 5.43 1.71 -8.09
N ASN A 244 6.33 2.41 -8.79
CA ASN A 244 6.60 2.14 -10.19
C ASN A 244 7.19 0.73 -10.38
N PRO A 245 6.62 -0.13 -11.23
CA PRO A 245 7.11 -1.48 -11.42
C PRO A 245 8.29 -1.51 -12.39
N SER A 246 9.09 -2.58 -12.31
CA SER A 246 10.15 -2.91 -13.26
C SER A 246 10.05 -4.41 -13.58
N PRO A 247 10.39 -4.86 -14.80
CA PRO A 247 10.51 -6.29 -15.09
C PRO A 247 11.43 -7.04 -14.12
N ASP A 248 12.35 -6.31 -13.47
CA ASP A 248 13.34 -6.82 -12.54
C ASP A 248 13.01 -6.48 -11.07
N THR A 249 11.78 -6.05 -10.77
CA THR A 249 11.30 -5.81 -9.40
C THR A 249 10.81 -7.11 -8.75
N THR A 250 11.46 -7.50 -7.67
CA THR A 250 10.99 -8.56 -6.77
C THR A 250 10.72 -8.00 -5.38
N VAL A 251 9.49 -8.20 -4.91
CA VAL A 251 9.08 -7.99 -3.51
C VAL A 251 9.64 -9.13 -2.66
N VAL A 252 10.11 -8.81 -1.46
CA VAL A 252 10.66 -9.74 -0.47
C VAL A 252 10.08 -9.41 0.91
N ILE A 253 9.52 -10.42 1.57
CA ILE A 253 8.93 -10.25 2.90
C ILE A 253 9.47 -11.36 3.82
N PRO A 254 10.31 -11.02 4.80
CA PRO A 254 10.72 -11.99 5.81
C PRO A 254 9.58 -12.22 6.81
N PHE A 255 9.43 -13.45 7.27
CA PHE A 255 8.44 -13.84 8.26
C PHE A 255 9.02 -14.80 9.30
N LYS A 256 8.31 -15.01 10.41
CA LYS A 256 8.69 -15.95 11.45
C LYS A 256 8.48 -17.37 10.95
N SER A 257 9.56 -18.15 10.87
CA SER A 257 9.51 -19.60 10.65
C SER A 257 8.82 -20.31 11.81
N GLY A 258 8.15 -21.43 11.53
CA GLY A 258 7.48 -22.25 12.54
C GLY A 258 6.23 -22.93 12.00
N ASP A 259 5.59 -23.73 12.85
CA ASP A 259 4.43 -24.55 12.50
C ASP A 259 3.21 -23.70 12.16
N ASP A 260 2.47 -24.10 11.12
CA ASP A 260 1.24 -23.43 10.69
C ASP A 260 0.12 -23.49 11.74
N ALA A 261 0.10 -24.52 12.60
CA ALA A 261 -0.87 -24.64 13.68
C ALA A 261 -0.69 -23.57 14.77
N GLU A 262 0.53 -23.04 14.93
CA GLU A 262 0.84 -22.01 15.93
C GLU A 262 0.82 -20.60 15.33
N LEU A 263 1.35 -20.44 14.11
CA LEU A 263 1.58 -19.14 13.49
C LEU A 263 0.62 -18.82 12.34
N GLY A 264 -0.24 -19.76 11.95
CA GLY A 264 -1.03 -19.68 10.73
C GLY A 264 -0.19 -19.96 9.48
N PRO A 265 -0.81 -19.96 8.28
CA PRO A 265 -0.10 -20.22 7.03
C PRO A 265 1.04 -19.20 6.81
N LYS A 266 2.10 -19.62 6.10
CA LYS A 266 3.23 -18.73 5.76
C LYS A 266 2.81 -17.51 4.94
N VAL A 267 1.79 -17.64 4.09
CA VAL A 267 1.24 -16.57 3.24
C VAL A 267 -0.24 -16.83 2.96
N ASN A 268 -1.03 -15.75 2.90
CA ASN A 268 -2.35 -15.75 2.31
C ASN A 268 -2.26 -15.24 0.87
N ASP A 269 -2.51 -16.10 -0.11
CA ASP A 269 -2.42 -15.76 -1.53
C ASP A 269 -3.73 -16.05 -2.28
N THR A 270 -4.86 -15.86 -1.59
CA THR A 270 -6.19 -16.27 -2.07
C THR A 270 -7.13 -15.11 -2.44
N TYR A 271 -6.74 -13.86 -2.16
CA TYR A 271 -7.54 -12.65 -2.40
C TYR A 271 -8.15 -12.54 -3.81
N PHE A 272 -7.37 -12.84 -4.86
CA PHE A 272 -7.81 -12.82 -6.26
C PHE A 272 -7.64 -14.18 -6.95
N GLY A 273 -7.73 -15.25 -6.16
CA GLY A 273 -7.32 -16.60 -6.56
C GLY A 273 -5.83 -16.84 -6.31
N LYS A 274 -5.45 -18.12 -6.33
CA LYS A 274 -4.10 -18.59 -6.02
C LYS A 274 -3.05 -17.90 -6.88
N VAL A 275 -2.00 -17.37 -6.26
CA VAL A 275 -0.85 -16.81 -6.98
C VAL A 275 0.03 -17.97 -7.51
N PRO A 276 0.37 -17.99 -8.81
CA PRO A 276 1.13 -19.09 -9.39
C PRO A 276 2.62 -19.02 -9.03
N ALA A 277 3.32 -20.15 -9.12
CA ALA A 277 4.70 -20.31 -8.65
C ALA A 277 5.74 -19.47 -9.42
N ASP A 278 5.41 -19.02 -10.63
CA ASP A 278 6.20 -18.10 -11.44
C ASP A 278 6.04 -16.63 -11.01
N TYR A 279 5.17 -16.34 -10.03
CA TYR A 279 4.96 -15.04 -9.42
C TYR A 279 5.14 -15.04 -7.89
N LEU A 280 5.09 -16.20 -7.22
CA LEU A 280 5.26 -16.32 -5.77
C LEU A 280 6.14 -17.53 -5.41
N ARG A 281 7.22 -17.27 -4.68
CA ARG A 281 8.08 -18.28 -4.05
C ARG A 281 8.03 -18.10 -2.54
N VAL A 282 7.78 -19.18 -1.81
CA VAL A 282 7.68 -19.16 -0.34
C VAL A 282 8.67 -20.17 0.23
N ASP A 283 9.68 -19.66 0.92
CA ASP A 283 10.70 -20.47 1.59
C ASP A 283 10.31 -20.68 3.07
N ASP A 284 11.27 -20.93 3.96
CA ASP A 284 10.99 -21.24 5.38
C ASP A 284 10.76 -20.02 6.28
N ASP A 285 11.41 -18.91 5.96
CA ASP A 285 11.36 -17.67 6.75
C ASP A 285 11.32 -16.39 5.90
N VAL A 286 11.18 -16.53 4.58
CA VAL A 286 11.09 -15.44 3.61
C VAL A 286 10.24 -15.86 2.42
N LEU A 287 9.51 -14.90 1.84
CA LEU A 287 8.83 -15.07 0.56
C LEU A 287 9.30 -14.03 -0.45
N PHE A 288 9.13 -14.36 -1.73
CA PHE A 288 9.41 -13.52 -2.87
C PHE A 288 8.17 -13.43 -3.74
N PHE A 289 7.83 -12.24 -4.20
CA PHE A 289 6.66 -11.97 -5.02
C PHE A 289 7.02 -11.01 -6.14
N LYS A 290 6.56 -11.25 -7.37
CA LYS A 290 6.85 -10.33 -8.48
C LYS A 290 6.12 -9.01 -8.31
N GLY A 291 6.86 -7.90 -8.45
CA GLY A 291 6.35 -6.53 -8.49
C GLY A 291 6.50 -5.89 -9.87
N ASP A 292 6.32 -6.70 -10.93
CA ASP A 292 6.62 -6.33 -12.31
C ASP A 292 5.46 -5.65 -13.07
N GLY A 293 4.29 -5.54 -12.44
CA GLY A 293 3.07 -4.99 -13.04
C GLY A 293 2.52 -5.79 -14.21
N THR A 294 2.88 -7.07 -14.38
CA THR A 294 2.46 -7.85 -15.56
C THR A 294 1.26 -8.76 -15.31
N ARG A 295 1.03 -9.19 -14.07
CA ARG A 295 -0.10 -10.04 -13.68
C ARG A 295 -0.71 -9.63 -12.35
N ARG A 296 -2.04 -9.54 -12.32
CA ARG A 296 -2.76 -9.32 -11.06
C ARG A 296 -2.45 -10.42 -10.04
N GLY A 297 -2.06 -10.03 -8.83
CA GLY A 297 -1.88 -10.94 -7.71
C GLY A 297 -1.85 -10.18 -6.40
N LYS A 298 -2.32 -10.78 -5.31
CA LYS A 298 -2.21 -10.20 -3.97
C LYS A 298 -1.82 -11.28 -2.98
N ILE A 299 -0.89 -10.92 -2.10
CA ILE A 299 -0.47 -11.74 -0.97
C ILE A 299 -0.67 -10.98 0.34
N GLY A 300 -0.75 -11.73 1.43
CA GLY A 300 -0.87 -11.24 2.80
C GLY A 300 0.00 -12.05 3.76
N VAL A 301 0.50 -11.38 4.79
CA VAL A 301 1.23 -11.98 5.91
C VAL A 301 0.52 -11.61 7.21
N SER A 302 0.20 -12.63 8.00
CA SER A 302 -0.51 -12.48 9.26
C SER A 302 0.33 -11.75 10.31
N PRO A 303 -0.29 -11.14 11.33
CA PRO A 303 0.45 -10.53 12.45
C PRO A 303 1.30 -11.55 13.24
N GLN A 304 0.90 -12.82 13.27
CA GLN A 304 1.68 -13.88 13.92
C GLN A 304 2.98 -14.15 13.14
N ARG A 305 2.93 -14.15 11.81
CA ARG A 305 4.07 -14.38 10.92
C ARG A 305 4.94 -13.14 10.70
N SER A 306 4.37 -11.93 10.72
CA SER A 306 5.09 -10.70 10.38
C SER A 306 6.30 -10.43 11.28
N LYS A 307 7.40 -9.98 10.67
CA LYS A 307 8.58 -9.40 11.33
C LYS A 307 8.56 -7.87 11.37
N GLY A 308 7.48 -7.23 10.92
CA GLY A 308 7.34 -5.77 10.95
C GLY A 308 7.93 -5.04 9.73
N ILE A 309 8.32 -5.77 8.69
CA ILE A 309 9.06 -5.24 7.53
C ILE A 309 8.66 -5.95 6.24
N ALA A 310 8.62 -5.19 5.14
CA ALA A 310 8.55 -5.66 3.77
C ALA A 310 9.53 -4.84 2.93
N GLY A 311 9.96 -5.39 1.79
CA GLY A 311 10.79 -4.65 0.86
C GLY A 311 10.64 -5.13 -0.57
N SER A 312 11.33 -4.46 -1.47
CA SER A 312 11.45 -4.86 -2.87
C SER A 312 12.78 -4.37 -3.44
N TYR A 313 13.33 -5.11 -4.38
CA TYR A 313 14.55 -4.74 -5.08
C TYR A 313 14.29 -4.69 -6.58
N ASP A 314 14.64 -3.56 -7.21
CA ASP A 314 14.74 -3.41 -8.66
C ASP A 314 16.23 -3.50 -9.03
N SER A 315 16.67 -4.65 -9.52
CA SER A 315 18.10 -4.90 -9.83
C SER A 315 18.59 -4.03 -10.98
N LYS A 316 17.72 -3.67 -11.91
CA LYS A 316 18.04 -2.79 -13.04
C LYS A 316 18.29 -1.36 -12.59
N ALA A 317 17.49 -0.85 -11.65
CA ALA A 317 17.70 0.48 -11.08
C ALA A 317 18.74 0.51 -9.95
N GLY A 318 19.07 -0.65 -9.38
CA GLY A 318 19.91 -0.77 -8.19
C GLY A 318 19.25 -0.09 -7.00
N VAL A 319 17.94 -0.28 -6.82
CA VAL A 319 17.14 0.37 -5.78
C VAL A 319 16.54 -0.67 -4.85
N LEU A 320 16.86 -0.53 -3.55
CA LEU A 320 16.21 -1.25 -2.46
C LEU A 320 15.14 -0.34 -1.83
N THR A 321 13.88 -0.74 -1.95
CA THR A 321 12.73 -0.11 -1.29
C THR A 321 12.39 -0.90 -0.04
N LEU A 322 12.18 -0.22 1.07
CA LEU A 322 11.89 -0.83 2.37
C LEU A 322 10.70 -0.12 3.02
N LEU A 323 9.87 -0.92 3.67
CA LEU A 323 8.71 -0.50 4.43
C LEU A 323 8.76 -1.14 5.81
N THR A 324 8.66 -0.34 6.86
CA THR A 324 8.41 -0.83 8.24
C THR A 324 7.23 -0.12 8.86
N TYR A 325 6.65 -0.76 9.87
CA TYR A 325 5.57 -0.16 10.65
C TYR A 325 5.78 -0.39 12.15
N ASN A 326 5.10 0.39 12.98
CA ASN A 326 5.08 0.13 14.41
C ASN A 326 4.27 -1.16 14.68
N VAL A 327 4.96 -2.24 15.06
CA VAL A 327 4.28 -3.46 15.53
C VAL A 327 3.60 -3.15 16.86
N GLN A 328 2.30 -3.44 16.94
CA GLN A 328 1.43 -3.08 18.05
C GLN A 328 0.77 -4.31 18.65
N GLU A 329 0.38 -4.21 19.92
CA GLU A 329 -0.54 -5.18 20.50
C GLU A 329 -1.89 -5.13 19.76
N SER A 330 -2.43 -6.29 19.45
CA SER A 330 -3.66 -6.44 18.67
C SER A 330 -4.68 -7.30 19.42
N PRO A 331 -5.21 -6.85 20.57
CA PRO A 331 -6.12 -7.67 21.40
C PRO A 331 -7.41 -8.06 20.67
N ASN A 332 -7.83 -7.28 19.67
CA ASN A 332 -8.99 -7.58 18.83
C ASN A 332 -8.60 -8.11 17.44
N GLY A 333 -7.31 -8.38 17.17
CA GLY A 333 -6.85 -8.80 15.84
C GLY A 333 -6.78 -7.68 14.80
N PHE A 334 -6.89 -8.05 13.53
CA PHE A 334 -6.74 -7.20 12.34
C PHE A 334 -7.95 -7.40 11.44
N VAL A 335 -8.50 -6.32 10.87
CA VAL A 335 -9.72 -6.44 10.08
C VAL A 335 -9.52 -7.33 8.84
N ASN A 336 -10.49 -8.21 8.56
CA ASN A 336 -10.52 -9.02 7.35
C ASN A 336 -11.29 -8.26 6.26
N SER A 337 -10.68 -8.07 5.08
CA SER A 337 -11.24 -7.28 3.98
C SER A 337 -11.87 -8.11 2.86
N MET A 338 -12.07 -9.43 3.03
CA MET A 338 -12.73 -10.27 2.03
C MET A 338 -14.21 -9.89 1.85
N TRP A 339 -14.69 -9.88 0.59
CA TRP A 339 -16.04 -9.47 0.20
C TRP A 339 -17.07 -10.60 0.43
N GLU A 340 -17.25 -10.96 1.69
CA GLU A 340 -18.20 -11.98 2.13
C GLU A 340 -18.66 -11.71 3.56
N HIS A 341 -19.69 -12.41 4.02
CA HIS A 341 -19.95 -12.47 5.46
C HIS A 341 -18.91 -13.37 6.11
N GLN A 342 -18.19 -12.82 7.09
CA GLN A 342 -17.01 -13.44 7.67
C GLN A 342 -17.36 -14.02 9.04
N GLU A 343 -16.98 -15.28 9.27
CA GLU A 343 -17.04 -15.89 10.61
C GLU A 343 -16.07 -15.20 11.57
N GLU A 344 -14.88 -14.86 11.08
CA GLU A 344 -13.78 -14.25 11.85
C GLU A 344 -13.39 -12.88 11.26
N PRO A 345 -14.17 -11.81 11.51
CA PRO A 345 -13.97 -10.50 10.87
C PRO A 345 -12.69 -9.77 11.27
N TYR A 346 -11.99 -10.27 12.30
CA TYR A 346 -10.75 -9.68 12.78
C TYR A 346 -9.54 -10.62 12.67
N SER A 347 -9.57 -11.52 11.68
CA SER A 347 -8.49 -12.46 11.33
C SER A 347 -7.74 -12.08 10.05
N GLY A 348 -7.61 -10.77 9.77
CA GLY A 348 -6.92 -10.26 8.59
C GLY A 348 -5.39 -10.25 8.68
N ASP A 349 -4.78 -9.90 7.55
CA ASP A 349 -3.33 -9.75 7.39
C ASP A 349 -2.85 -8.36 7.82
N VAL A 350 -1.58 -8.26 8.22
CA VAL A 350 -0.96 -7.00 8.65
C VAL A 350 -0.07 -6.38 7.58
N LEU A 351 0.57 -7.22 6.75
CA LEU A 351 1.35 -6.81 5.61
C LEU A 351 0.73 -7.42 4.37
N ASN A 352 0.66 -6.64 3.30
CA ASN A 352 0.19 -7.11 2.01
C ASN A 352 1.11 -6.60 0.90
N SER A 353 1.07 -7.32 -0.22
CA SER A 353 1.63 -6.83 -1.47
C SER A 353 0.71 -7.20 -2.61
N TYR A 354 0.50 -6.24 -3.50
CA TYR A 354 -0.32 -6.37 -4.70
C TYR A 354 0.54 -6.11 -5.93
N ASN A 355 0.33 -6.87 -7.00
CA ASN A 355 0.93 -6.61 -8.31
C ASN A 355 -0.22 -6.25 -9.25
N ASP A 356 -0.20 -5.06 -9.82
CA ASP A 356 -1.22 -4.59 -10.74
C ASP A 356 -0.79 -4.85 -12.18
N GLY A 357 -1.20 -6.00 -12.69
CA GLY A 357 -1.10 -6.34 -14.11
C GLY A 357 -2.41 -6.91 -14.62
N SER A 358 -2.42 -7.41 -15.85
CA SER A 358 -3.67 -7.86 -16.50
C SER A 358 -4.48 -8.79 -15.58
N PRO A 359 -5.76 -8.46 -15.27
CA PRO A 359 -6.60 -9.27 -14.39
C PRO A 359 -7.09 -10.56 -15.08
N ALA A 360 -7.16 -10.55 -16.41
CA ALA A 360 -7.44 -11.68 -17.27
C ALA A 360 -6.76 -11.47 -18.65
N PRO A 361 -6.61 -12.53 -19.48
CA PRO A 361 -6.03 -12.39 -20.82
C PRO A 361 -6.77 -11.34 -21.66
N GLY A 362 -6.05 -10.30 -22.08
CA GLY A 362 -6.59 -9.22 -22.92
C GLY A 362 -7.27 -8.08 -22.15
N GLU A 363 -7.37 -8.15 -20.82
CA GLU A 363 -7.88 -7.07 -19.99
C GLU A 363 -6.76 -6.14 -19.51
N ALA A 364 -7.00 -4.84 -19.56
CA ALA A 364 -6.03 -3.86 -19.11
C ALA A 364 -5.96 -3.82 -17.57
N PRO A 365 -4.75 -3.71 -16.98
CA PRO A 365 -4.60 -3.36 -15.57
C PRO A 365 -5.13 -1.95 -15.23
N LEU A 366 -5.22 -1.65 -13.93
CA LEU A 366 -5.63 -0.32 -13.43
C LEU A 366 -4.52 0.73 -13.65
N GLY A 367 -3.27 0.28 -13.54
CA GLY A 367 -2.03 0.97 -13.87
C GLY A 367 -1.10 0.06 -14.66
N PRO A 368 0.22 0.23 -14.58
CA PRO A 368 0.90 -0.85 -13.87
C PRO A 368 1.66 -0.29 -12.67
N PHE A 369 1.49 -0.95 -11.53
CA PHE A 369 2.18 -0.66 -10.26
C PHE A 369 2.29 -1.93 -9.43
N TYR A 370 3.10 -1.89 -8.38
CA TYR A 370 3.02 -2.88 -7.30
C TYR A 370 2.87 -2.15 -5.97
N GLU A 371 2.35 -2.86 -4.97
CA GLU A 371 2.09 -2.30 -3.65
C GLU A 371 2.92 -2.99 -2.57
N LEU A 372 3.35 -2.19 -1.60
CA LEU A 372 3.71 -2.66 -0.26
C LEU A 372 2.77 -1.95 0.72
N GLU A 373 2.15 -2.72 1.58
CA GLU A 373 1.07 -2.24 2.43
C GLU A 373 1.29 -2.66 3.88
N SER A 374 0.86 -1.82 4.83
CA SER A 374 0.74 -2.21 6.23
C SER A 374 -0.56 -1.75 6.86
N SER A 375 -1.06 -2.53 7.81
CA SER A 375 -2.31 -2.25 8.52
C SER A 375 -2.08 -2.07 10.01
N SER A 376 -2.93 -1.27 10.64
CA SER A 376 -3.05 -1.22 12.10
C SER A 376 -3.97 -2.33 12.61
N PRO A 377 -3.91 -2.65 13.91
CA PRO A 377 -4.92 -3.49 14.54
C PRO A 377 -6.33 -2.89 14.44
N ALA A 378 -7.34 -3.73 14.65
CA ALA A 378 -8.74 -3.33 14.78
C ALA A 378 -8.95 -2.51 16.08
N ALA A 379 -9.37 -1.26 15.95
CA ALA A 379 -9.32 -0.28 17.03
C ALA A 379 -10.62 -0.20 17.84
N ALA A 380 -10.63 -0.75 19.07
CA ALA A 380 -11.75 -0.61 20.02
C ALA A 380 -11.60 0.65 20.88
N LEU A 381 -11.90 1.81 20.29
CA LEU A 381 -11.70 3.13 20.92
C LEU A 381 -12.92 3.57 21.73
N LYS A 382 -12.72 3.98 22.99
CA LYS A 382 -13.71 4.78 23.72
C LYS A 382 -13.79 6.20 23.13
N THR A 383 -14.84 6.94 23.47
CA THR A 383 -14.96 8.36 23.12
C THR A 383 -13.72 9.15 23.54
N GLY A 384 -13.14 9.88 22.59
CA GLY A 384 -11.93 10.67 22.74
C GLY A 384 -10.62 9.88 22.67
N GLU A 385 -10.67 8.54 22.68
CA GLU A 385 -9.46 7.73 22.51
C GLU A 385 -8.97 7.74 21.07
N THR A 386 -7.66 7.56 20.91
CA THR A 386 -6.95 7.64 19.64
C THR A 386 -6.10 6.40 19.42
N MET A 387 -6.18 5.84 18.22
CA MET A 387 -5.28 4.83 17.66
C MET A 387 -4.21 5.52 16.83
N GLN A 388 -3.00 4.94 16.80
CA GLN A 388 -1.87 5.42 16.01
C GLN A 388 -1.28 4.30 15.16
N HIS A 389 -1.03 4.57 13.88
CA HIS A 389 -0.28 3.70 12.97
C HIS A 389 0.82 4.50 12.29
N VAL A 390 2.05 4.05 12.48
CA VAL A 390 3.26 4.68 11.95
C VAL A 390 3.84 3.78 10.89
N GLN A 391 3.97 4.29 9.67
CA GLN A 391 4.68 3.63 8.57
C GLN A 391 5.93 4.42 8.23
N LYS A 392 7.00 3.72 7.87
CA LYS A 392 8.20 4.32 7.30
C LYS A 392 8.48 3.66 5.96
N THR A 393 8.66 4.48 4.93
CA THR A 393 9.05 4.05 3.59
C THR A 393 10.36 4.72 3.22
N TRP A 394 11.32 3.97 2.70
CA TRP A 394 12.57 4.54 2.21
C TRP A 394 13.16 3.75 1.05
N HIS A 395 13.89 4.48 0.22
CA HIS A 395 14.54 4.00 -0.98
C HIS A 395 16.04 4.26 -0.87
N ILE A 396 16.84 3.24 -1.17
CA ILE A 396 18.29 3.33 -1.17
C ILE A 396 18.79 2.88 -2.53
N GLN A 397 19.53 3.76 -3.19
CA GLN A 397 20.17 3.48 -4.48
C GLN A 397 21.68 3.40 -4.31
N GLY A 398 22.28 2.35 -4.84
CA GLY A 398 23.69 2.07 -4.63
C GLY A 398 24.20 0.86 -5.40
N SER A 399 25.46 0.49 -5.12
CA SER A 399 26.04 -0.74 -5.64
C SER A 399 25.49 -1.95 -4.89
N GLU A 400 25.50 -3.14 -5.50
CA GLU A 400 25.16 -4.38 -4.81
C GLU A 400 25.98 -4.57 -3.53
N ALA A 401 27.28 -4.23 -3.57
CA ALA A 401 28.16 -4.33 -2.41
C ALA A 401 27.71 -3.46 -1.21
N ASP A 402 27.08 -2.31 -1.48
CA ASP A 402 26.56 -1.42 -0.45
C ASP A 402 25.15 -1.81 0.03
N LEU A 403 24.33 -2.37 -0.87
CA LEU A 403 22.92 -2.69 -0.61
C LEU A 403 22.71 -4.10 -0.03
N ASP A 404 23.52 -5.07 -0.44
CA ASP A 404 23.38 -6.48 -0.05
C ASP A 404 23.49 -6.72 1.46
N PRO A 405 24.41 -6.08 2.21
CA PRO A 405 24.44 -6.18 3.66
C PRO A 405 23.15 -5.69 4.34
N ILE A 406 22.50 -4.66 3.76
CA ILE A 406 21.23 -4.13 4.26
C ILE A 406 20.11 -5.14 3.99
N SER A 407 20.06 -5.69 2.77
CA SER A 407 19.07 -6.70 2.38
C SER A 407 19.16 -7.95 3.25
N GLN A 408 20.34 -8.55 3.37
CA GLN A 408 20.51 -9.77 4.19
C GLN A 408 20.08 -9.53 5.64
N LYS A 409 20.42 -8.38 6.19
CA LYS A 409 20.12 -8.04 7.58
C LYS A 409 18.64 -7.80 7.83
N LEU A 410 18.00 -7.00 7.00
CA LEU A 410 16.62 -6.56 7.22
C LEU A 410 15.58 -7.52 6.63
N LEU A 411 15.92 -8.13 5.50
CA LEU A 411 15.00 -8.94 4.69
C LEU A 411 15.36 -10.43 4.73
N GLY A 412 16.47 -10.81 5.36
CA GLY A 412 16.89 -12.21 5.47
C GLY A 412 17.31 -12.84 4.15
N ALA A 413 17.49 -12.05 3.09
CA ALA A 413 17.83 -12.50 1.74
C ALA A 413 18.90 -11.60 1.12
N SER A 414 19.84 -12.20 0.40
CA SER A 414 20.78 -11.48 -0.46
C SER A 414 20.09 -10.91 -1.70
N LEU A 415 20.67 -9.87 -2.29
CA LEU A 415 20.19 -9.31 -3.57
C LEU A 415 20.23 -10.35 -4.69
N ALA A 416 21.25 -11.22 -4.68
CA ALA A 416 21.35 -12.32 -5.64
C ALA A 416 20.19 -13.32 -5.49
N GLU A 417 19.74 -13.63 -4.28
CA GLU A 417 18.56 -14.48 -4.05
C GLU A 417 17.26 -13.79 -4.49
N ILE A 418 17.16 -12.47 -4.30
CA ILE A 418 15.99 -11.68 -4.72
C ILE A 418 15.91 -11.59 -6.25
N GLU A 419 17.02 -11.31 -6.94
CA GLU A 419 17.11 -11.23 -8.39
C GLU A 419 16.81 -12.59 -9.05
N ASN A 420 17.33 -13.68 -8.47
CA ASN A 420 17.18 -15.02 -9.03
C ASN A 420 15.93 -15.77 -8.53
N ALA A 421 15.04 -15.12 -7.77
CA ALA A 421 13.89 -15.77 -7.12
C ALA A 421 12.96 -16.50 -8.11
N PHE A 422 12.89 -16.04 -9.37
CA PHE A 422 12.06 -16.60 -10.43
C PHE A 422 12.86 -17.00 -11.69
N ALA A 423 14.19 -17.05 -11.60
CA ALA A 423 15.00 -17.58 -12.68
C ALA A 423 14.69 -19.07 -12.89
N SER A 424 14.60 -19.50 -14.14
CA SER A 424 14.48 -20.94 -14.43
C SER A 424 15.71 -21.65 -13.85
N PRO A 425 15.56 -22.82 -13.19
CA PRO A 425 16.73 -23.58 -12.73
C PRO A 425 17.65 -23.83 -13.93
N SER A 426 18.95 -23.53 -13.76
CA SER A 426 19.93 -23.85 -14.78
C SER A 426 19.85 -25.36 -15.09
N PRO A 427 19.81 -25.75 -16.39
CA PRO A 427 19.56 -27.12 -16.80
C PRO A 427 20.60 -28.14 -16.32
#